data_AF-A0A026W2H7-F1
#
_entry.id   AF-A0A026W2H7-F1
#
_cell.length_a   1.000
_cell.length_b   1.000
_cell.length_c   1.000
_cell.angle_alpha   90.00
_cell.angle_beta   90.00
_cell.angle_gamma   90.00
#
_symmetry.space_group_name_H-M   'P 1'
#
loop_
_entity.id
_entity.type
_entity.pdbx_description
1 polymer ?
#
loop_
_entity_poly.entity_id
_entity_poly.type
_entity_poly.pdbx_seq_one_letter_code
_entity_poly.pdbx_strand_id
1 'polypeptide(L)'
;MFLILGECRINYRQAAALYQVRYPNRRHPNAAVIRNIYLRARQGNLVRSRQSHGYKNDVRVLVVLASIYLNLHISSYQMARQIGISRTTILRILGSHGYHPYHIMLMQAVKEIFSHMC
;
A
#
# COMPACT_ATOMS: atom_id res chain seq x y z
N MET A 1 25.75 10.05 4.28
CA MET A 1 24.97 11.31 4.36
C MET A 1 24.77 11.73 5.81
N PHE A 2 24.22 10.87 6.68
CA PHE A 2 24.02 11.17 8.10
C PHE A 2 25.31 11.48 8.87
N LEU A 3 26.40 10.74 8.61
CA LEU A 3 27.71 11.01 9.20
C LEU A 3 28.19 12.44 8.90
N ILE A 4 28.16 12.83 7.62
CA ILE A 4 28.51 14.18 7.16
C ILE A 4 27.60 15.25 7.77
N LEU A 5 26.30 14.96 7.92
CA LEU A 5 25.36 15.87 8.57
C LEU A 5 25.71 16.08 10.05
N GLY A 6 26.19 15.03 10.74
CA GLY A 6 26.71 15.12 12.11
C GLY A 6 27.97 15.98 12.19
N GLU A 7 28.92 15.78 11.29
CA GLU A 7 30.13 16.62 11.16
C GLU A 7 29.78 18.10 10.94
N CYS A 8 28.73 18.37 10.18
CA CYS A 8 28.26 19.73 9.87
C CYS A 8 27.32 20.31 10.93
N ARG A 9 27.23 19.73 12.14
CA ARG A 9 26.34 20.19 13.22
C ARG A 9 24.88 20.41 12.75
N ILE A 10 24.38 19.48 11.92
CA ILE A 10 23.01 19.49 11.38
C ILE A 10 22.76 20.65 10.37
N ASN A 11 23.80 21.33 9.90
CA ASN A 11 23.68 22.28 8.79
C ASN A 11 23.54 21.54 7.45
N TYR A 12 22.32 21.50 6.91
CA TYR A 12 22.01 20.77 5.68
C TYR A 12 22.71 21.31 4.43
N ARG A 13 22.96 22.63 4.33
CA ARG A 13 23.64 23.23 3.18
C ARG A 13 25.12 22.88 3.17
N GLN A 14 25.76 23.03 4.33
CA GLN A 14 27.15 22.65 4.51
C GLN A 14 27.34 21.14 4.30
N ALA A 15 26.41 20.32 4.80
CA ALA A 15 26.44 18.88 4.59
C ALA A 15 26.30 18.51 3.09
N ALA A 16 25.47 19.22 2.33
CA ALA A 16 25.35 18.99 0.88
C ALA A 16 26.65 19.33 0.14
N ALA A 17 27.26 20.47 0.44
CA ALA A 17 28.53 20.89 -0.16
C ALA A 17 29.67 19.91 0.20
N LEU A 18 29.77 19.51 1.47
CA LEU A 18 30.78 18.55 1.92
C LEU A 18 30.57 17.17 1.29
N TYR A 19 29.31 16.76 1.10
CA TYR A 19 28.98 15.52 0.40
C TYR A 19 29.44 15.54 -1.06
N GLN A 20 29.37 16.68 -1.74
CA GLN A 20 29.88 16.84 -3.10
C GLN A 20 31.38 16.67 -3.16
N VAL A 21 32.11 17.35 -2.27
CA VAL A 21 33.58 17.28 -2.20
C VAL A 21 34.06 15.86 -1.89
N ARG A 22 33.42 15.18 -0.93
CA ARG A 22 33.86 13.84 -0.49
C ARG A 22 33.51 12.73 -1.50
N TYR A 23 32.47 12.91 -2.32
CA TYR A 23 31.99 11.89 -3.27
C TYR A 23 31.71 12.43 -4.67
N PRO A 24 32.73 12.92 -5.40
CA PRO A 24 32.56 13.66 -6.66
C PRO A 24 31.87 12.85 -7.77
N ASN A 25 32.04 11.52 -7.80
CA ASN A 25 31.50 10.66 -8.86
C ASN A 25 30.13 10.04 -8.51
N ARG A 26 29.32 10.70 -7.67
CA ARG A 26 28.00 10.21 -7.25
C ARG A 26 26.91 11.25 -7.45
N ARG A 27 25.65 10.78 -7.52
CA ARG A 27 24.50 11.67 -7.50
C ARG A 27 24.42 12.39 -6.14
N HIS A 28 24.45 13.71 -6.15
CA HIS A 28 24.48 14.51 -4.92
C HIS A 28 23.07 14.91 -4.48
N PRO A 29 22.67 14.58 -3.24
CA PRO A 29 21.41 15.07 -2.68
C PRO A 29 21.50 16.56 -2.34
N ASN A 30 20.47 17.33 -2.69
CA ASN A 30 20.33 18.71 -2.24
C ASN A 30 20.02 18.75 -0.72
N ALA A 31 20.34 19.87 -0.06
CA ALA A 31 20.05 20.14 1.35
C ALA A 31 18.60 19.81 1.75
N ALA A 32 17.62 20.09 0.89
CA ALA A 32 16.21 19.74 1.15
C ALA A 32 15.98 18.23 1.24
N VAL A 33 16.64 17.45 0.36
CA VAL A 33 16.59 15.98 0.39
C VAL A 33 17.25 15.46 1.65
N ILE A 34 18.42 16.00 2.01
CA ILE A 34 19.14 15.66 3.25
C ILE A 34 18.23 15.91 4.47
N ARG A 35 17.58 17.08 4.55
CA ARG A 35 16.62 17.43 5.61
C ARG A 35 15.44 16.46 5.67
N ASN A 36 14.79 16.19 4.55
CA ASN A 36 13.59 15.33 4.51
C ASN A 36 13.91 13.88 4.91
N ILE A 37 15.07 13.37 4.50
CA ILE A 37 15.53 12.04 4.93
C ILE A 37 15.87 12.07 6.43
N TYR A 38 16.51 13.13 6.93
CA TYR A 38 16.83 13.27 8.35
C TYR A 38 15.59 13.33 9.25
N LEU A 39 14.60 14.14 8.88
CA LEU A 39 13.35 14.24 9.63
C LEU A 39 12.58 12.91 9.65
N ARG A 40 12.53 12.21 8.50
CA ARG A 40 11.93 10.87 8.43
C ARG A 40 12.67 9.87 9.32
N ALA A 41 14.01 9.88 9.31
CA ALA A 41 14.81 9.03 10.18
C ALA A 41 14.52 9.27 11.66
N ARG A 42 14.47 10.55 12.06
CA ARG A 42 14.17 10.95 13.44
C ARG A 42 12.79 10.49 13.90
N GLN A 43 11.83 10.44 12.98
CA GLN A 43 10.46 9.97 13.23
C GLN A 43 10.30 8.44 13.12
N GLY A 44 11.37 7.69 12.83
CA GLY A 44 11.29 6.24 12.57
C GLY A 44 10.68 5.87 11.21
N ASN A 45 10.41 6.84 10.34
CA ASN A 45 9.69 6.69 9.08
C ASN A 45 10.64 6.49 7.88
N LEU A 46 11.61 5.59 8.01
CA LEU A 46 12.51 5.23 6.90
C LEU A 46 11.92 4.17 5.95
N VAL A 47 10.83 3.53 6.37
CA VAL A 47 10.13 2.55 5.55
C VAL A 47 9.51 3.23 4.35
N ARG A 48 9.69 2.64 3.18
CA ARG A 48 9.05 3.08 1.95
C ARG A 48 7.54 2.91 2.08
N SER A 49 6.82 4.00 2.29
CA SER A 49 5.37 4.01 2.12
C SER A 49 5.03 3.86 0.64
N ARG A 50 4.71 2.64 0.21
CA ARG A 50 3.99 2.44 -1.04
C ARG A 50 2.55 2.82 -0.73
N GLN A 51 2.13 4.01 -1.18
CA GLN A 51 0.70 4.29 -1.29
C GLN A 51 0.13 3.33 -2.32
N SER A 52 -0.31 2.15 -1.87
CA SER A 52 -1.24 1.35 -2.63
C SER A 52 -2.49 2.21 -2.73
N HIS A 53 -2.87 2.61 -3.94
CA HIS A 53 -4.22 3.10 -4.20
C HIS A 53 -5.17 1.93 -3.93
N GLY A 54 -5.44 1.68 -2.65
CA GLY A 54 -6.41 0.71 -2.20
C GLY A 54 -7.80 1.26 -2.45
N TYR A 55 -8.73 0.38 -2.80
CA TYR A 55 -10.13 0.71 -3.06
C TYR A 55 -10.91 1.01 -1.76
N LYS A 56 -10.36 1.80 -0.85
CA LYS A 56 -10.95 2.01 0.49
C LYS A 56 -12.35 2.64 0.43
N ASN A 57 -12.62 3.48 -0.57
CA ASN A 57 -13.91 4.17 -0.77
C ASN A 57 -14.36 4.13 -2.25
N ASP A 58 -14.08 3.05 -2.98
CA ASP A 58 -14.52 2.94 -4.38
C ASP A 58 -15.90 2.27 -4.44
N VAL A 59 -16.86 2.89 -5.13
CA VAL A 59 -18.21 2.34 -5.38
C VAL A 59 -18.12 0.94 -6.00
N ARG A 60 -17.08 0.66 -6.78
CA ARG A 60 -16.80 -0.65 -7.37
C ARG A 60 -16.65 -1.75 -6.33
N VAL A 61 -16.15 -1.43 -5.13
CA VAL A 61 -16.05 -2.40 -4.03
C VAL A 61 -17.44 -2.83 -3.57
N LEU A 62 -18.35 -1.86 -3.38
CA LEU A 62 -19.73 -2.15 -2.97
C LEU A 62 -20.42 -3.06 -3.99
N VAL A 63 -20.28 -2.75 -5.29
CA VAL A 63 -20.91 -3.55 -6.35
C VAL A 63 -20.33 -4.95 -6.43
N VAL A 64 -18.99 -5.09 -6.32
CA VAL A 64 -18.31 -6.40 -6.30
C VAL A 64 -18.71 -7.22 -5.08
N LEU A 65 -18.78 -6.63 -3.89
CA LEU A 65 -19.22 -7.33 -2.69
C LEU A 65 -20.70 -7.73 -2.79
N ALA A 66 -21.58 -6.82 -3.20
CA ALA A 66 -23.02 -7.10 -3.36
C ALA A 66 -23.27 -8.26 -4.33
N SER A 67 -22.52 -8.33 -5.44
CA SER A 67 -22.66 -9.43 -6.39
C SER A 67 -22.29 -10.81 -5.82
N ILE A 68 -21.37 -10.85 -4.86
CA ILE A 68 -20.98 -12.08 -4.15
C ILE A 68 -22.04 -12.48 -3.14
N TYR A 69 -22.61 -11.51 -2.41
CA TYR A 69 -23.73 -11.77 -1.50
C TYR A 69 -24.93 -12.36 -2.24
N LEU A 70 -25.20 -11.89 -3.46
CA LEU A 70 -26.30 -12.42 -4.29
C LEU A 70 -26.01 -13.82 -4.83
N ASN A 71 -24.76 -14.12 -5.19
CA ASN A 71 -24.37 -15.41 -5.77
C ASN A 71 -22.94 -15.79 -5.36
N LEU A 72 -22.81 -16.57 -4.29
CA LEU A 72 -21.52 -16.92 -3.68
C LEU A 72 -20.57 -17.73 -4.60
N HIS A 73 -21.15 -18.45 -5.57
CA HIS A 73 -20.42 -19.33 -6.49
C HIS A 73 -20.09 -18.66 -7.83
N ILE A 74 -20.39 -17.38 -7.99
CA ILE A 74 -20.16 -16.70 -9.25
C ILE A 74 -18.66 -16.59 -9.55
N SER A 75 -18.28 -16.90 -10.79
CA SER A 75 -16.89 -16.76 -11.20
C SER A 75 -16.50 -15.29 -11.39
N SER A 76 -15.25 -14.95 -11.05
CA SER A 76 -14.69 -13.61 -11.32
C SER A 76 -14.81 -13.15 -12.78
N TYR A 77 -14.87 -14.09 -13.73
CA TYR A 77 -15.11 -13.80 -15.15
C TYR A 77 -16.57 -13.41 -15.42
N GLN A 78 -17.53 -14.17 -14.89
CA GLN A 78 -18.95 -13.83 -15.01
C GLN A 78 -19.28 -12.51 -14.34
N MET A 79 -18.70 -12.24 -13.15
CA MET A 79 -18.83 -10.95 -12.47
C MET A 79 -18.34 -9.79 -13.34
N ALA A 80 -17.19 -9.94 -14.01
CA ALA A 80 -16.64 -8.92 -14.89
C ALA A 80 -17.60 -8.60 -16.05
N ARG A 81 -18.22 -9.64 -16.64
CA ARG A 81 -19.18 -9.49 -17.72
C ARG A 81 -20.49 -8.82 -17.28
N GLN A 82 -20.95 -9.10 -16.07
CA GLN A 82 -22.21 -8.55 -15.54
C GLN A 82 -22.07 -7.12 -15.03
N ILE A 83 -20.95 -6.79 -14.37
CA ILE A 83 -20.77 -5.52 -13.66
C ILE A 83 -20.02 -4.49 -14.54
N GLY A 84 -19.35 -4.94 -15.61
CA GLY A 84 -18.57 -4.07 -16.50
C GLY A 84 -17.24 -3.60 -15.90
N ILE A 85 -16.77 -4.25 -14.83
CA ILE A 85 -15.46 -4.00 -14.21
C ILE A 85 -14.46 -5.04 -14.71
N SER A 86 -13.23 -4.62 -14.97
CA SER A 86 -12.19 -5.56 -15.40
C SER A 86 -11.94 -6.65 -14.36
N ARG A 87 -11.71 -7.88 -14.85
CA ARG A 87 -11.45 -9.05 -13.99
C ARG A 87 -10.27 -8.83 -13.03
N THR A 88 -9.23 -8.14 -13.48
CA THR A 88 -8.04 -7.84 -12.66
C THR A 88 -8.38 -6.90 -11.50
N THR A 89 -9.26 -5.92 -11.72
CA THR A 89 -9.76 -5.05 -10.66
C THR A 89 -10.61 -5.82 -9.65
N ILE A 90 -11.51 -6.68 -10.12
CA ILE A 90 -12.31 -7.56 -9.25
C ILE A 90 -11.40 -8.42 -8.36
N LEU A 91 -10.41 -9.11 -8.94
CA LEU A 91 -9.48 -9.96 -8.18
C LEU A 91 -8.65 -9.17 -7.15
N ARG A 92 -8.24 -7.93 -7.49
CA ARG A 92 -7.54 -7.05 -6.54
C ARG A 92 -8.44 -6.63 -5.38
N ILE A 93 -9.70 -6.30 -5.65
CA ILE A 93 -10.70 -5.96 -4.63
C ILE A 93 -10.95 -7.16 -3.73
N LEU A 94 -11.12 -8.35 -4.30
CA LEU A 94 -11.35 -9.57 -3.51
C LEU A 94 -10.15 -9.89 -2.63
N GLY A 95 -8.94 -9.84 -3.18
CA GLY A 95 -7.72 -10.05 -2.41
C GLY A 95 -7.52 -9.04 -1.30
N SER A 96 -7.89 -7.76 -1.49
CA SER A 96 -7.78 -6.74 -0.44
C SER A 96 -8.80 -6.92 0.69
N HIS A 97 -9.93 -7.57 0.42
CA HIS A 97 -11.00 -7.84 1.39
C HIS A 97 -10.99 -9.28 1.93
N GLY A 98 -9.95 -10.08 1.60
CA GLY A 98 -9.78 -11.44 2.12
C GLY A 98 -10.67 -12.51 1.45
N TYR A 99 -11.31 -12.20 0.32
CA TYR A 99 -12.09 -13.16 -0.45
C TYR A 99 -11.17 -13.92 -1.42
N HIS A 100 -11.10 -15.24 -1.26
CA HIS A 100 -10.32 -16.10 -2.15
C HIS A 100 -11.25 -16.76 -3.19
N PRO A 101 -10.99 -16.58 -4.51
CA PRO A 101 -11.86 -17.06 -5.60
C PRO A 101 -12.16 -18.57 -5.63
N TYR A 102 -11.50 -19.37 -4.80
CA TYR A 102 -11.61 -20.82 -4.77
C TYR A 102 -12.18 -21.37 -3.45
N HIS A 103 -12.48 -20.53 -2.45
CA HIS A 103 -12.85 -20.98 -1.09
C HIS A 103 -14.06 -20.27 -0.47
N ILE A 104 -14.85 -19.51 -1.22
CA ILE A 104 -16.04 -18.84 -0.65
C ILE A 104 -17.07 -19.88 -0.13
N MET A 105 -16.97 -21.15 -0.53
CA MET A 105 -17.90 -22.22 -0.14
C MET A 105 -17.88 -22.71 1.31
N LEU A 106 -16.92 -22.35 2.19
CA LEU A 106 -16.87 -23.03 3.51
C LEU A 106 -16.47 -22.17 4.73
N MET A 107 -15.67 -21.11 4.59
CA MET A 107 -15.12 -20.43 5.77
C MET A 107 -15.96 -19.27 6.33
N GLN A 108 -16.87 -18.68 5.54
CA GLN A 108 -17.70 -17.55 6.00
C GLN A 108 -18.98 -18.00 6.71
N ALA A 109 -19.65 -19.04 6.22
CA ALA A 109 -20.82 -19.61 6.90
C ALA A 109 -20.48 -20.09 8.33
N VAL A 110 -19.29 -20.67 8.53
CA VAL A 110 -18.83 -21.10 9.86
C VAL A 110 -18.59 -19.90 10.78
N LYS A 111 -18.11 -18.75 10.27
CA LYS A 111 -17.88 -17.56 11.11
C LYS A 111 -19.16 -16.89 11.59
N GLU A 112 -20.20 -16.80 10.75
CA GLU A 112 -21.51 -16.28 11.17
C GLU A 112 -22.21 -17.21 12.17
N ILE A 113 -22.15 -18.52 11.96
CA ILE A 113 -22.74 -19.50 12.89
C ILE A 113 -22.09 -19.41 14.29
N PHE A 114 -20.76 -19.26 14.37
CA PHE A 114 -20.06 -19.14 15.66
C PHE A 114 -20.25 -17.77 16.34
N SER A 115 -20.57 -16.70 15.61
CA SER A 115 -20.81 -15.37 16.21
C SER A 115 -22.23 -15.21 16.78
N HIS A 116 -23.17 -16.05 16.39
CA HIS A 116 -24.55 -16.04 16.89
C HIS A 116 -24.82 -17.10 17.98
N MET A 117 -23.82 -17.91 18.33
CA MET A 117 -23.88 -18.94 19.38
C MET A 117 -23.09 -18.58 20.66
N CYS A 118 -22.64 -17.33 20.80
CA CYS A 118 -22.06 -16.79 22.04
C CYS A 118 -22.81 -15.55 22.50
#